data_AF-A0A359CPV9-F1
#
_entry.id   AF-A0A359CPV9-F1
#
_cell.length_a   1.000
_cell.length_b   1.000
_cell.length_c   1.000
_cell.angle_alpha   90.00
_cell.angle_beta   90.00
_cell.angle_gamma   90.00
#
_symmetry.space_group_name_H-M   'P 1'
#
loop_
_entity.id
_entity.type
_entity.pdbx_description
1 polymer ?
#
loop_
_entity_poly.entity_id
_entity_poly.type
_entity_poly.pdbx_seq_one_letter_code
_entity_poly.pdbx_strand_id
1 'polypeptide(L)'
;KNYYSEINAIRDILQPINMEYVKTTLESQEALRNAMNNGIQSNIQVFGAELNKILNFTYNDKSFNFVNVQQDIIDKMRPFLLEAQQILFARKNISDNLNKKAKTMLQFGWWFVNSLPIKIINYIYKNKETLKQEDVDKIISNYYESDECKELEEIINGWNELDYFSKWKSKVKDAFYAHKLGMYSLSVPVWTLMIEGIIRDFMREKYDITAYKFGILYKNFKEKAEKLDGFIVSYTFNCMDSFYVRFNPENPDGACDFSRHKIFHGQAVNYDTEINSLKLILYLDELFYMVLSLKNPIIA
;
A
#
# COMPACT_ATOMS: atom_id res chain seq x y z
N LYS A 1 17.49 -4.59 18.23
CA LYS A 1 17.65 -5.34 16.96
C LYS A 1 17.06 -4.51 15.83
N ASN A 2 17.84 -4.20 14.79
CA ASN A 2 17.36 -3.41 13.65
C ASN A 2 16.51 -4.33 12.76
N TYR A 3 15.21 -4.43 13.06
CA TYR A 3 14.24 -5.29 12.35
C TYR A 3 14.18 -5.05 10.83
N TYR A 4 14.80 -3.97 10.34
CA TYR A 4 14.66 -3.48 8.98
C TYR A 4 15.88 -3.74 8.09
N SER A 5 16.97 -4.30 8.62
CA SER A 5 18.10 -4.74 7.77
C SER A 5 17.81 -6.05 7.02
N GLU A 6 16.69 -6.72 7.31
CA GLU A 6 16.31 -8.02 6.75
C GLU A 6 15.12 -7.95 5.78
N ILE A 7 14.54 -6.75 5.54
CA ILE A 7 13.40 -6.60 4.62
C ILE A 7 13.92 -6.54 3.18
N ASN A 8 13.96 -7.69 2.52
CA ASN A 8 14.42 -7.83 1.13
C ASN A 8 13.35 -7.37 0.12
N ALA A 9 12.06 -7.47 0.45
CA ALA A 9 10.95 -6.95 -0.34
C ALA A 9 9.86 -6.35 0.57
N ILE A 10 9.20 -5.28 0.12
CA ILE A 10 8.14 -4.61 0.90
C ILE A 10 6.92 -5.51 1.07
N ARG A 11 6.73 -6.48 0.17
CA ARG A 11 5.77 -7.59 0.25
C ARG A 11 5.69 -8.24 1.64
N ASP A 12 6.81 -8.32 2.36
CA ASP A 12 6.86 -8.92 3.70
C ASP A 12 6.19 -8.04 4.77
N ILE A 13 6.17 -6.72 4.60
CA ILE A 13 5.44 -5.80 5.48
C ILE A 13 3.92 -5.90 5.22
N LEU A 14 3.53 -6.28 3.99
CA LEU A 14 2.17 -6.17 3.46
C LEU A 14 1.38 -7.47 3.43
N GLN A 15 1.96 -8.57 3.91
CA GLN A 15 1.20 -9.78 4.13
C GLN A 15 0.03 -9.49 5.08
N PRO A 16 -1.18 -10.03 4.83
CA PRO A 16 -2.37 -9.75 5.63
C PRO A 16 -2.11 -9.85 7.14
N ILE A 17 -1.40 -10.89 7.57
CA ILE A 17 -1.08 -11.10 9.00
C ILE A 17 -0.20 -9.98 9.60
N ASN A 18 0.66 -9.36 8.79
CA ASN A 18 1.49 -8.23 9.17
C ASN A 18 0.72 -6.91 9.04
N MET A 19 -0.29 -6.84 8.16
CA MET A 19 -1.13 -5.65 7.94
C MET A 19 -2.15 -5.42 9.05
N GLU A 20 -2.77 -6.47 9.59
CA GLU A 20 -3.60 -6.31 10.79
C GLU A 20 -2.78 -6.05 12.03
N TYR A 21 -1.65 -6.74 12.15
CA TYR A 21 -0.71 -6.40 13.20
C TYR A 21 -0.28 -4.94 13.09
N VAL A 22 0.02 -4.43 11.89
CA VAL A 22 0.34 -3.01 11.66
C VAL A 22 -0.86 -2.11 11.94
N LYS A 23 -2.06 -2.43 11.46
CA LYS A 23 -3.28 -1.62 11.64
C LYS A 23 -3.77 -1.58 13.09
N THR A 24 -3.96 -2.73 13.73
CA THR A 24 -4.31 -2.85 15.15
C THR A 24 -3.22 -2.23 16.02
N THR A 25 -1.94 -2.35 15.62
CA THR A 25 -0.87 -1.61 16.30
C THR A 25 -0.95 -0.09 16.02
N LEU A 26 -1.32 0.37 14.83
CA LEU A 26 -1.46 1.81 14.51
C LEU A 26 -2.67 2.44 15.23
N GLU A 27 -3.79 1.75 15.31
CA GLU A 27 -5.01 2.19 16.01
C GLU A 27 -4.80 2.20 17.52
N SER A 28 -4.18 1.14 18.07
CA SER A 28 -3.74 1.14 19.48
C SER A 28 -2.66 2.19 19.74
N GLN A 29 -1.82 2.53 18.77
CA GLN A 29 -0.80 3.59 18.86
C GLN A 29 -1.36 5.01 18.78
N GLU A 30 -2.43 5.25 18.03
CA GLU A 30 -3.08 6.56 18.02
C GLU A 30 -3.84 6.78 19.34
N ALA A 31 -4.51 5.75 19.84
CA ALA A 31 -5.06 5.73 21.19
C ALA A 31 -3.97 5.92 22.25
N LEU A 32 -2.83 5.22 22.15
CA LEU A 32 -1.69 5.38 23.07
C LEU A 32 -1.04 6.76 22.95
N ARG A 33 -0.85 7.29 21.74
CA ARG A 33 -0.27 8.62 21.51
C ARG A 33 -1.18 9.71 22.06
N ASN A 34 -2.49 9.59 21.88
CA ASN A 34 -3.47 10.52 22.44
C ASN A 34 -3.54 10.39 23.98
N ALA A 35 -3.49 9.17 24.51
CA ALA A 35 -3.38 8.91 25.95
C ALA A 35 -2.06 9.45 26.53
N MET A 36 -0.94 9.33 25.83
CA MET A 36 0.37 9.84 26.26
C MET A 36 0.46 11.36 26.18
N ASN A 37 -0.08 11.97 25.11
CA ASN A 37 -0.02 13.42 24.90
C ASN A 37 -1.00 14.20 25.78
N ASN A 38 -2.18 13.65 26.09
CA ASN A 38 -3.22 14.36 26.85
C ASN A 38 -3.50 13.76 28.23
N GLY A 39 -3.14 12.49 28.46
CA GLY A 39 -3.67 11.69 29.55
C GLY A 39 -2.66 11.22 30.60
N ILE A 40 -1.43 10.83 30.26
CA ILE A 40 -0.62 10.12 31.27
C ILE A 40 -0.15 11.04 32.41
N GLN A 41 0.24 12.30 32.14
CA GLN A 41 0.59 13.22 33.22
C GLN A 41 -0.63 13.63 34.07
N SER A 42 -1.76 13.93 33.42
CA SER A 42 -3.01 14.32 34.10
C SER A 42 -3.61 13.12 34.85
N ASN A 43 -3.59 11.92 34.27
CA ASN A 43 -4.10 10.69 34.87
C ASN A 43 -3.16 10.14 35.96
N ILE A 44 -1.84 10.36 35.90
CA ILE A 44 -0.95 10.05 37.04
C ILE A 44 -1.27 10.97 38.22
N GLN A 45 -1.54 12.25 37.96
CA GLN A 45 -1.95 13.20 39.01
C GLN A 45 -3.33 12.86 39.56
N VAL A 46 -4.30 12.53 38.70
CA VAL A 46 -5.66 12.12 39.10
C VAL A 46 -5.65 10.76 39.82
N PHE A 47 -4.89 9.77 39.33
CA PHE A 47 -4.72 8.48 39.99
C PHE A 47 -4.03 8.63 41.35
N GLY A 48 -3.00 9.49 41.46
CA GLY A 48 -2.39 9.83 42.74
C GLY A 48 -3.37 10.53 43.69
N ALA A 49 -4.22 11.43 43.17
CA ALA A 49 -5.24 12.11 43.96
C ALA A 49 -6.38 11.18 44.43
N GLU A 50 -6.84 10.26 43.59
CA GLU A 50 -7.87 9.28 43.92
C GLU A 50 -7.35 8.18 44.85
N LEU A 51 -6.11 7.71 44.68
CA LEU A 51 -5.47 6.81 45.65
C LEU A 51 -5.38 7.45 47.04
N ASN A 52 -5.03 8.74 47.12
CA ASN A 52 -5.01 9.48 48.38
C ASN A 52 -6.41 9.59 49.03
N LYS A 53 -7.47 9.72 48.23
CA LYS A 53 -8.86 9.75 48.73
C LYS A 53 -9.36 8.37 49.19
N ILE A 54 -9.08 7.32 48.42
CA ILE A 54 -9.51 5.94 48.71
C ILE A 54 -8.81 5.42 49.97
N LEU A 55 -7.53 5.73 50.14
CA LEU A 55 -6.71 5.09 51.16
C LEU A 55 -6.75 5.78 52.52
N ASN A 56 -7.22 7.03 52.61
CA ASN A 56 -7.51 7.81 53.83
C ASN A 56 -6.94 7.23 55.15
N PHE A 57 -5.62 7.00 55.20
CA PHE A 57 -4.97 6.40 56.35
C PHE A 57 -4.79 7.51 57.37
N THR A 58 -5.76 7.64 58.27
CA THR A 58 -5.56 8.35 59.52
C THR A 58 -4.46 7.63 60.31
N TYR A 59 -3.24 8.15 60.15
CA TYR A 59 -2.16 8.22 61.14
C TYR A 59 -1.90 6.94 61.97
N ASN A 60 -0.84 6.16 61.66
CA ASN A 60 0.13 5.74 62.70
C ASN A 60 1.30 4.82 62.32
N ASP A 61 1.56 4.46 61.06
CA ASP A 61 2.80 3.72 60.76
C ASP A 61 3.81 4.57 59.99
N LYS A 62 4.79 5.12 60.73
CA LYS A 62 5.95 5.88 60.22
C LYS A 62 6.88 5.05 59.31
N SER A 63 6.49 3.83 58.95
CA SER A 63 7.29 2.84 58.23
C SER A 63 6.95 2.74 56.73
N PHE A 64 5.80 3.26 56.28
CA PHE A 64 5.40 3.15 54.87
C PHE A 64 5.50 4.49 54.14
N ASN A 65 6.62 4.71 53.44
CA ASN A 65 6.86 5.93 52.68
C ASN A 65 6.20 5.84 51.30
N PHE A 66 4.93 6.24 51.22
CA PHE A 66 4.12 6.22 49.99
C PHE A 66 4.74 7.04 48.85
N VAL A 67 5.45 8.13 49.17
CA VAL A 67 6.20 8.94 48.18
C VAL A 67 7.26 8.08 47.49
N ASN A 68 7.93 7.20 48.24
CA ASN A 68 8.91 6.29 47.65
C ASN A 68 8.22 5.28 46.72
N VAL A 69 7.06 4.72 47.09
CA VAL A 69 6.32 3.77 46.24
C VAL A 69 5.83 4.43 44.95
N GLN A 70 5.29 5.63 45.02
CA GLN A 70 4.86 6.40 43.85
C GLN A 70 6.05 6.70 42.93
N GLN A 71 7.17 7.13 43.51
CA GLN A 71 8.40 7.42 42.78
C GLN A 71 8.98 6.15 42.13
N ASP A 72 8.97 5.02 42.83
CA ASP A 72 9.45 3.71 42.33
C ASP A 72 8.60 3.22 41.14
N ILE A 73 7.27 3.42 41.19
CA ILE A 73 6.37 3.08 40.08
C ILE A 73 6.66 3.98 38.88
N ILE A 74 6.81 5.29 39.08
CA ILE A 74 7.15 6.24 38.02
C ILE A 74 8.51 5.89 37.39
N ASP A 75 9.51 5.61 38.21
CA ASP A 75 10.86 5.30 37.75
C ASP A 75 10.94 3.94 37.05
N LYS A 76 10.11 2.96 37.43
CA LYS A 76 9.96 1.68 36.70
C LYS A 76 9.18 1.82 35.38
N MET A 77 8.20 2.73 35.32
CA MET A 77 7.42 2.96 34.10
C MET A 77 8.12 3.88 33.08
N ARG A 78 8.97 4.80 33.54
CA ARG A 78 9.63 5.80 32.68
C ARG A 78 10.45 5.16 31.53
N PRO A 79 11.28 4.11 31.74
CA PRO A 79 12.01 3.46 30.66
C PRO A 79 11.09 2.88 29.58
N PHE A 80 9.99 2.22 29.99
CA PHE A 80 9.00 1.68 29.07
C PHE A 80 8.32 2.76 28.22
N LEU A 81 7.97 3.91 28.84
CA LEU A 81 7.38 5.04 28.12
C LEU A 81 8.36 5.65 27.11
N LEU A 82 9.65 5.75 27.47
CA LEU A 82 10.69 6.27 26.57
C LEU A 82 10.93 5.33 25.39
N GLU A 83 10.99 4.01 25.63
CA GLU A 83 11.10 3.01 24.56
C GLU A 83 9.88 3.06 23.61
N ALA A 84 8.67 3.15 24.17
CA ALA A 84 7.44 3.28 23.38
C ALA A 84 7.46 4.55 22.51
N GLN A 85 7.90 5.70 23.05
CA GLN A 85 8.07 6.94 22.29
C GLN A 85 9.11 6.79 21.17
N GLN A 86 10.27 6.19 21.46
CA GLN A 86 11.32 5.98 20.45
C GLN A 86 10.82 5.11 19.29
N ILE A 87 10.07 4.05 19.60
CA ILE A 87 9.44 3.19 18.60
C ILE A 87 8.42 3.97 17.76
N LEU A 88 7.57 4.78 18.39
CA LEU A 88 6.59 5.63 17.70
C LEU A 88 7.26 6.65 16.76
N PHE A 89 8.33 7.33 17.22
CA PHE A 89 9.10 8.27 16.40
C PHE A 89 9.78 7.57 15.23
N ALA A 90 10.41 6.42 15.47
CA ALA A 90 11.02 5.62 14.41
C ALA A 90 9.99 5.22 13.34
N ARG A 91 8.79 4.77 13.75
CA ARG A 91 7.70 4.39 12.84
C ARG A 91 7.16 5.57 12.05
N LYS A 92 6.93 6.73 12.70
CA LYS A 92 6.50 7.96 12.00
C LYS A 92 7.52 8.37 10.94
N ASN A 93 8.81 8.36 11.30
CA ASN A 93 9.88 8.70 10.37
C ASN A 93 9.96 7.72 9.18
N ILE A 94 9.70 6.42 9.40
CA ILE A 94 9.62 5.43 8.32
C ILE A 94 8.45 5.74 7.39
N SER A 95 7.25 5.98 7.94
CA SER A 95 6.06 6.33 7.14
C SER A 95 6.28 7.61 6.33
N ASP A 96 6.83 8.66 6.94
CA ASP A 96 7.15 9.92 6.24
C ASP A 96 8.18 9.70 5.12
N ASN A 97 9.15 8.82 5.33
CA ASN A 97 10.15 8.46 4.33
C ASN A 97 9.53 7.70 3.15
N LEU A 98 8.68 6.70 3.42
CA LEU A 98 7.96 5.94 2.39
C LEU A 98 7.01 6.86 1.59
N ASN A 99 6.29 7.77 2.26
CA ASN A 99 5.47 8.79 1.61
C ASN A 99 6.27 9.66 0.63
N LYS A 100 7.46 10.11 1.04
CA LYS A 100 8.33 10.90 0.15
C LYS A 100 8.75 10.10 -1.08
N LYS A 101 9.10 8.82 -0.91
CA LYS A 101 9.47 7.93 -2.02
C LYS A 101 8.30 7.68 -2.96
N ALA A 102 7.12 7.37 -2.42
CA ALA A 102 5.91 7.16 -3.21
C ALA A 102 5.53 8.39 -4.04
N LYS A 103 5.62 9.59 -3.44
CA LYS A 103 5.44 10.86 -4.17
C LYS A 103 6.46 11.03 -5.30
N THR A 104 7.73 10.72 -5.04
CA THR A 104 8.77 10.78 -6.08
C THR A 104 8.53 9.78 -7.20
N MET A 105 8.13 8.55 -6.91
CA MET A 105 7.74 7.58 -7.95
C MET A 105 6.59 8.14 -8.80
N LEU A 106 5.56 8.70 -8.17
CA LEU A 106 4.41 9.27 -8.90
C LEU A 106 4.80 10.43 -9.81
N GLN A 107 5.78 11.26 -9.41
CA GLN A 107 6.31 12.33 -10.27
C GLN A 107 6.93 11.78 -11.55
N PHE A 108 7.46 10.56 -11.53
CA PHE A 108 7.96 9.84 -12.71
C PHE A 108 6.90 8.95 -13.38
N GLY A 109 5.62 9.08 -13.02
CA GLY A 109 4.54 8.33 -13.65
C GLY A 109 4.45 6.86 -13.22
N TRP A 110 5.06 6.49 -12.09
CA TRP A 110 4.98 5.17 -11.47
C TRP A 110 4.35 5.27 -10.07
N TRP A 111 3.51 4.32 -9.68
CA TRP A 111 3.10 4.25 -8.28
C TRP A 111 4.21 3.60 -7.45
N PHE A 112 3.97 3.47 -6.15
CA PHE A 112 4.86 2.71 -5.29
C PHE A 112 4.65 1.21 -5.54
N VAL A 113 5.37 0.67 -6.53
CA VAL A 113 5.26 -0.74 -6.96
C VAL A 113 5.75 -1.66 -5.86
N ASN A 114 4.86 -2.47 -5.28
CA ASN A 114 5.16 -3.31 -4.12
C ASN A 114 6.13 -4.45 -4.42
N SER A 115 6.08 -4.98 -5.63
CA SER A 115 7.00 -6.02 -6.13
C SER A 115 8.38 -5.50 -6.53
N LEU A 116 8.56 -4.17 -6.65
CA LEU A 116 9.86 -3.60 -7.00
C LEU A 116 10.79 -3.56 -5.76
N PRO A 117 12.03 -4.07 -5.85
CA PRO A 117 12.96 -4.05 -4.71
C PRO A 117 13.17 -2.64 -4.14
N ILE A 118 13.08 -2.51 -2.81
CA ILE A 118 13.23 -1.23 -2.11
C ILE A 118 14.56 -0.53 -2.43
N LYS A 119 15.62 -1.29 -2.74
CA LYS A 119 16.92 -0.75 -3.18
C LYS A 119 16.81 0.08 -4.46
N ILE A 120 15.96 -0.33 -5.41
CA ILE A 120 15.71 0.40 -6.66
C ILE A 120 14.92 1.67 -6.39
N ILE A 121 13.86 1.58 -5.58
CA ILE A 121 13.09 2.76 -5.14
C ILE A 121 13.98 3.77 -4.40
N ASN A 122 14.86 3.29 -3.51
CA ASN A 122 15.82 4.13 -2.80
C ASN A 122 16.80 4.82 -3.75
N TYR A 123 17.27 4.12 -4.78
CA TYR A 123 18.14 4.69 -5.81
C TYR A 123 17.42 5.80 -6.58
N ILE A 124 16.20 5.56 -7.05
CA ILE A 124 15.39 6.56 -7.77
C ILE A 124 15.19 7.79 -6.89
N TYR A 125 14.77 7.59 -5.63
CA TYR A 125 14.54 8.70 -4.69
C TYR A 125 15.80 9.52 -4.40
N LYS A 126 16.97 8.87 -4.24
CA LYS A 126 18.24 9.54 -3.97
C LYS A 126 18.71 10.39 -5.17
N ASN A 127 18.43 9.94 -6.39
CA ASN A 127 18.90 10.58 -7.62
C ASN A 127 17.79 11.35 -8.37
N LYS A 128 16.67 11.65 -7.70
CA LYS A 128 15.48 12.26 -8.30
C LYS A 128 15.71 13.61 -8.97
N GLU A 129 16.72 14.36 -8.55
CA GLU A 129 17.06 15.68 -9.14
C GLU A 129 17.80 15.55 -10.48
N THR A 130 18.37 14.38 -10.77
CA THR A 130 19.16 14.14 -11.99
C THR A 130 18.46 13.21 -12.98
N LEU A 131 17.56 12.34 -12.49
CA LEU A 131 16.82 11.40 -13.31
C LEU A 131 15.66 12.08 -14.04
N LYS A 132 15.42 11.67 -15.29
CA LYS A 132 14.19 11.96 -16.02
C LYS A 132 13.23 10.77 -15.95
N GLN A 133 12.00 10.97 -16.40
CA GLN A 133 11.00 9.90 -16.46
C GLN A 133 11.50 8.72 -17.29
N GLU A 134 12.14 8.97 -18.43
CA GLU A 134 12.64 7.91 -19.33
C GLU A 134 13.76 7.09 -18.67
N ASP A 135 14.58 7.70 -17.81
CA ASP A 135 15.60 6.99 -17.04
C ASP A 135 14.95 6.04 -16.02
N VAL A 136 13.88 6.50 -15.36
CA VAL A 136 13.13 5.70 -14.37
C VAL A 136 12.36 4.57 -15.04
N ASP A 137 11.70 4.85 -16.17
CA ASP A 137 11.04 3.85 -17.02
C ASP A 137 12.02 2.72 -17.35
N LYS A 138 13.23 3.07 -17.82
CA LYS A 138 14.28 2.11 -18.16
C LYS A 138 14.85 1.36 -16.96
N ILE A 139 15.02 2.01 -15.81
CA ILE A 139 15.48 1.35 -14.57
C ILE A 139 14.50 0.25 -14.16
N ILE A 140 13.20 0.57 -14.18
CA ILE A 140 12.14 -0.36 -13.76
C ILE A 140 11.97 -1.46 -14.81
N SER A 141 11.96 -1.12 -16.09
CA SER A 141 11.76 -2.11 -17.14
C SER A 141 12.93 -3.10 -17.23
N ASN A 142 14.18 -2.63 -17.18
CA ASN A 142 15.36 -3.49 -17.13
C ASN A 142 15.33 -4.50 -15.97
N TYR A 143 14.77 -4.12 -14.81
CA TYR A 143 14.62 -5.03 -13.69
C TYR A 143 13.69 -6.20 -14.05
N TYR A 144 12.51 -5.87 -14.59
CA TYR A 144 11.49 -6.87 -14.91
C TYR A 144 11.76 -7.65 -16.20
N GLU A 145 12.60 -7.14 -17.10
CA GLU A 145 13.06 -7.86 -18.30
C GLU A 145 14.27 -8.75 -18.03
N SER A 146 15.00 -8.52 -16.93
CA SER A 146 16.17 -9.32 -16.59
C SER A 146 15.84 -10.80 -16.42
N ASP A 147 16.82 -11.67 -16.71
CA ASP A 147 16.69 -13.14 -16.60
C ASP A 147 15.45 -13.67 -17.35
N GLU A 148 15.23 -13.19 -18.60
CA GLU A 148 14.11 -13.57 -19.46
C GLU A 148 12.71 -13.32 -18.86
N CYS A 149 12.55 -12.18 -18.18
CA CYS A 149 11.33 -11.81 -17.47
C CYS A 149 10.94 -12.71 -16.29
N LYS A 150 11.91 -13.36 -15.64
CA LYS A 150 11.67 -14.28 -14.53
C LYS A 150 10.82 -13.68 -13.40
N GLU A 151 11.13 -12.44 -13.00
CA GLU A 151 10.38 -11.75 -11.94
C GLU A 151 8.90 -11.58 -12.31
N LEU A 152 8.60 -11.25 -13.56
CA LEU A 152 7.21 -11.16 -14.06
C LEU A 152 6.55 -12.53 -14.12
N GLU A 153 7.28 -13.58 -14.51
CA GLU A 153 6.77 -14.94 -14.55
C GLU A 153 6.40 -15.43 -13.14
N GLU A 154 7.22 -15.14 -12.12
CA GLU A 154 6.92 -15.45 -10.72
C GLU A 154 5.66 -14.73 -10.23
N ILE A 155 5.51 -13.43 -10.54
CA ILE A 155 4.30 -12.65 -10.25
C ILE A 155 3.06 -13.30 -10.88
N ILE A 156 3.12 -13.57 -12.18
CA ILE A 156 2.00 -14.10 -12.95
C ILE A 156 1.60 -15.51 -12.47
N ASN A 157 2.58 -16.34 -12.09
CA ASN A 157 2.31 -17.67 -11.56
C ASN A 157 1.56 -17.60 -10.23
N GLY A 158 1.87 -16.61 -9.38
CA GLY A 158 1.18 -16.37 -8.11
C GLY A 158 -0.31 -16.04 -8.27
N TRP A 159 -0.72 -15.45 -9.40
CA TRP A 159 -2.13 -15.08 -9.63
C TRP A 159 -3.10 -16.27 -9.62
N ASN A 160 -2.62 -17.49 -9.85
CA ASN A 160 -3.47 -18.69 -9.86
C ASN A 160 -4.07 -19.02 -8.49
N GLU A 161 -3.63 -18.38 -7.40
CA GLU A 161 -4.18 -18.55 -6.06
C GLU A 161 -5.60 -17.97 -5.90
N LEU A 162 -6.02 -17.07 -6.79
CA LEU A 162 -7.35 -16.46 -6.77
C LEU A 162 -8.19 -16.89 -7.97
N ASP A 163 -9.41 -17.37 -7.69
CA ASP A 163 -10.37 -17.81 -8.72
C ASP A 163 -10.64 -16.72 -9.77
N TYR A 164 -10.72 -15.45 -9.32
CA TYR A 164 -10.93 -14.26 -10.16
C TYR A 164 -9.85 -14.08 -11.24
N PHE A 165 -8.63 -14.52 -10.97
CA PHE A 165 -7.51 -14.48 -11.90
C PHE A 165 -7.39 -15.78 -12.70
N SER A 166 -7.64 -16.93 -12.07
CA SER A 166 -7.51 -18.25 -12.70
C SER A 166 -8.36 -18.41 -13.97
N LYS A 167 -9.55 -17.79 -14.04
CA LYS A 167 -10.40 -17.76 -15.25
C LYS A 167 -9.72 -17.13 -16.47
N TRP A 168 -8.74 -16.25 -16.25
CA TRP A 168 -7.97 -15.59 -17.29
C TRP A 168 -6.70 -16.35 -17.69
N LYS A 169 -6.37 -17.49 -17.05
CA LYS A 169 -5.08 -18.19 -17.20
C LYS A 169 -4.61 -18.38 -18.64
N SER A 170 -5.52 -18.78 -19.55
CA SER A 170 -5.18 -18.91 -20.98
C SER A 170 -4.78 -17.56 -21.61
N LYS A 171 -5.56 -16.51 -21.37
CA LYS A 171 -5.35 -15.16 -21.92
C LYS A 171 -4.12 -14.52 -21.31
N VAL A 172 -3.86 -14.76 -20.03
CA VAL A 172 -2.65 -14.33 -19.31
C VAL A 172 -1.41 -14.95 -19.96
N LYS A 173 -1.44 -16.26 -20.25
CA LYS A 173 -0.32 -16.92 -20.94
C LYS A 173 -0.06 -16.30 -22.32
N ASP A 174 -1.11 -16.08 -23.11
CA ASP A 174 -0.98 -15.49 -24.44
C ASP A 174 -0.45 -14.04 -24.37
N ALA A 175 -1.00 -13.22 -23.47
CA ALA A 175 -0.59 -11.83 -23.31
C ALA A 175 0.82 -11.69 -22.72
N PHE A 176 1.24 -12.60 -21.84
CA PHE A 176 2.61 -12.61 -21.32
C PHE A 176 3.61 -13.03 -22.40
N TYR A 177 3.27 -14.04 -23.20
CA TYR A 177 4.09 -14.41 -24.35
C TYR A 177 4.21 -13.26 -25.35
N ALA A 178 3.11 -12.56 -25.65
CA ALA A 178 3.11 -11.37 -26.48
C ALA A 178 3.99 -10.25 -25.89
N HIS A 179 3.94 -10.02 -24.58
CA HIS A 179 4.82 -9.07 -23.89
C HIS A 179 6.30 -9.43 -24.07
N LYS A 180 6.69 -10.70 -23.82
CA LYS A 180 8.07 -11.18 -23.98
C LYS A 180 8.60 -11.02 -25.42
N LEU A 181 7.71 -11.10 -26.42
CA LEU A 181 8.06 -10.91 -27.83
C LEU A 181 7.98 -9.46 -28.32
N GLY A 182 7.69 -8.49 -27.45
CA GLY A 182 7.52 -7.09 -27.82
C GLY A 182 6.22 -6.82 -28.61
N MET A 183 5.28 -7.76 -28.63
CA MET A 183 3.99 -7.63 -29.32
C MET A 183 2.97 -6.90 -28.43
N TYR A 184 3.30 -5.68 -28.02
CA TYR A 184 2.54 -4.94 -27.01
C TYR A 184 1.12 -4.55 -27.45
N SER A 185 0.89 -4.43 -28.76
CA SER A 185 -0.43 -4.20 -29.34
C SER A 185 -1.40 -5.35 -29.07
N LEU A 186 -0.88 -6.56 -28.79
CA LEU A 186 -1.66 -7.72 -28.36
C LEU A 186 -1.76 -7.85 -26.84
N SER A 187 -0.70 -7.51 -26.10
CA SER A 187 -0.68 -7.69 -24.64
C SER A 187 -1.48 -6.60 -23.91
N VAL A 188 -1.31 -5.32 -24.28
CA VAL A 188 -1.94 -4.17 -23.61
C VAL A 188 -3.47 -4.26 -23.54
N PRO A 189 -4.19 -4.59 -24.63
CA PRO A 189 -5.64 -4.72 -24.57
C PRO A 189 -6.10 -5.85 -23.64
N VAL A 190 -5.40 -6.99 -23.64
CA VAL A 190 -5.75 -8.14 -22.79
C VAL A 190 -5.61 -7.80 -21.31
N TRP A 191 -4.49 -7.20 -20.91
CA TRP A 191 -4.29 -6.75 -19.52
C TRP A 191 -5.35 -5.74 -19.09
N THR A 192 -5.70 -4.81 -19.97
CA THR A 192 -6.73 -3.80 -19.68
C THR A 192 -8.10 -4.44 -19.44
N LEU A 193 -8.52 -5.38 -20.28
CA LEU A 193 -9.80 -6.08 -20.14
C LEU A 193 -9.85 -6.91 -18.85
N MET A 194 -8.72 -7.54 -18.50
CA MET A 194 -8.59 -8.38 -17.31
C MET A 194 -8.83 -7.58 -16.02
N ILE A 195 -8.32 -6.35 -15.92
CA ILE A 195 -8.55 -5.45 -14.78
C ILE A 195 -10.05 -5.29 -14.49
N GLU A 196 -10.83 -4.91 -15.50
CA GLU A 196 -12.27 -4.71 -15.31
C GLU A 196 -13.00 -6.02 -14.99
N GLY A 197 -12.62 -7.10 -15.66
CA GLY A 197 -13.24 -8.40 -15.46
C GLY A 197 -12.96 -8.99 -14.08
N ILE A 198 -11.79 -8.72 -13.49
CA ILE A 198 -11.47 -9.14 -12.12
C ILE A 198 -12.29 -8.31 -11.13
N ILE A 199 -12.27 -6.98 -11.23
CA ILE A 199 -13.03 -6.11 -10.33
C ILE A 199 -14.53 -6.43 -10.41
N ARG A 200 -15.05 -6.70 -11.60
CA ARG A 200 -16.46 -7.07 -11.79
C ARG A 200 -16.85 -8.35 -11.07
N ASP A 201 -16.04 -9.39 -11.23
CA ASP A 201 -16.35 -10.69 -10.61
C ASP A 201 -16.15 -10.65 -9.11
N PHE A 202 -15.07 -10.01 -8.65
CA PHE A 202 -14.81 -9.84 -7.23
C PHE A 202 -15.93 -9.07 -6.52
N MET A 203 -16.34 -7.91 -7.06
CA MET A 203 -17.39 -7.11 -6.43
C MET A 203 -18.75 -7.80 -6.44
N ARG A 204 -19.07 -8.55 -7.50
CA ARG A 204 -20.28 -9.36 -7.57
C ARG A 204 -20.26 -10.48 -6.53
N GLU A 205 -19.20 -11.27 -6.47
CA GLU A 205 -19.16 -12.45 -5.62
C GLU A 205 -18.95 -12.14 -4.14
N LYS A 206 -18.09 -11.17 -3.81
CA LYS A 206 -17.76 -10.85 -2.41
C LYS A 206 -18.76 -9.91 -1.76
N TYR A 207 -19.34 -8.98 -2.52
CA TYR A 207 -20.16 -7.90 -1.98
C TYR A 207 -21.58 -7.81 -2.56
N ASP A 208 -21.94 -8.67 -3.52
CA ASP A 208 -23.21 -8.62 -4.26
C ASP A 208 -23.46 -7.26 -4.94
N ILE A 209 -22.37 -6.59 -5.36
CA ILE A 209 -22.43 -5.30 -6.04
C ILE A 209 -22.22 -5.51 -7.54
N THR A 210 -23.22 -5.14 -8.33
CA THR A 210 -23.13 -5.11 -9.79
C THR A 210 -23.48 -3.72 -10.33
N ALA A 211 -22.86 -3.33 -11.44
CA ALA A 211 -23.18 -2.08 -12.11
C ALA A 211 -22.96 -2.17 -13.62
N TYR A 212 -23.88 -1.57 -14.39
CA TYR A 212 -23.74 -1.43 -15.84
C TYR A 212 -22.48 -0.62 -16.18
N LYS A 213 -22.35 0.58 -15.59
CA LYS A 213 -21.19 1.45 -15.78
C LYS A 213 -20.02 1.00 -14.89
N PHE A 214 -18.88 0.69 -15.49
CA PHE A 214 -17.68 0.28 -14.76
C PHE A 214 -17.24 1.32 -13.72
N GLY A 215 -17.33 2.62 -14.03
CA GLY A 215 -16.92 3.67 -13.09
C GLY A 215 -17.65 3.65 -11.75
N ILE A 216 -18.91 3.20 -11.70
CA ILE A 216 -19.65 3.04 -10.44
C ILE A 216 -19.05 1.88 -9.64
N LEU A 217 -18.78 0.76 -10.31
CA LEU A 217 -18.21 -0.42 -9.68
C LEU A 217 -16.80 -0.19 -9.17
N TYR A 218 -15.99 0.50 -9.98
CA TYR A 218 -14.64 0.91 -9.64
C TYR A 218 -14.60 1.83 -8.42
N LYS A 219 -15.52 2.81 -8.33
CA LYS A 219 -15.68 3.64 -7.13
C LYS A 219 -15.97 2.81 -5.88
N ASN A 220 -16.92 1.87 -5.97
CA ASN A 220 -17.23 0.98 -4.85
C ASN A 220 -16.02 0.11 -4.46
N PHE A 221 -15.29 -0.43 -5.44
CA PHE A 221 -14.07 -1.19 -5.17
C PHE A 221 -13.02 -0.35 -4.44
N LYS A 222 -12.77 0.88 -4.92
CA LYS A 222 -11.85 1.83 -4.29
C LYS A 222 -12.25 2.13 -2.83
N GLU A 223 -13.53 2.40 -2.57
CA GLU A 223 -14.05 2.64 -1.22
C GLU A 223 -13.87 1.42 -0.28
N LYS A 224 -13.90 0.19 -0.81
CA LYS A 224 -13.59 -1.02 -0.01
C LYS A 224 -12.09 -1.14 0.23
N ALA A 225 -11.28 -0.94 -0.80
CA ALA A 225 -9.82 -1.02 -0.71
C ALA A 225 -9.26 0.02 0.26
N GLU A 226 -9.78 1.26 0.27
CA GLU A 226 -9.41 2.33 1.21
C GLU A 226 -9.54 1.95 2.69
N LYS A 227 -10.31 0.91 3.04
CA LYS A 227 -10.45 0.41 4.41
C LYS A 227 -9.33 -0.55 4.85
N LEU A 228 -8.52 -1.06 3.92
CA LEU A 228 -7.41 -1.96 4.18
C LEU A 228 -6.19 -1.21 4.74
N ASP A 229 -5.66 -0.27 3.95
CA ASP A 229 -4.57 0.62 4.34
C ASP A 229 -4.56 1.83 3.39
N GLY A 230 -4.81 3.01 3.94
CA GLY A 230 -4.86 4.24 3.17
C GLY A 230 -3.55 4.59 2.45
N PHE A 231 -2.39 4.15 2.94
CA PHE A 231 -1.10 4.46 2.33
C PHE A 231 -0.97 3.79 0.94
N ILE A 232 -1.04 2.46 0.85
CA ILE A 232 -0.78 1.72 -0.40
C ILE A 232 -1.88 1.93 -1.44
N VAL A 233 -3.12 1.97 -0.96
CA VAL A 233 -4.30 2.27 -1.74
C VAL A 233 -4.16 3.66 -2.37
N SER A 234 -3.77 4.68 -1.59
CA SER A 234 -3.73 6.06 -2.08
C SER A 234 -2.78 6.25 -3.26
N TYR A 235 -1.63 5.56 -3.28
CA TYR A 235 -0.65 5.70 -4.36
C TYR A 235 -0.97 4.83 -5.58
N THR A 236 -1.51 3.63 -5.39
CA THR A 236 -1.89 2.72 -6.49
C THR A 236 -3.08 3.27 -7.29
N PHE A 237 -4.12 3.76 -6.60
CA PHE A 237 -5.31 4.28 -7.28
C PHE A 237 -5.07 5.60 -8.04
N ASN A 238 -4.06 6.40 -7.68
CA ASN A 238 -3.74 7.61 -8.45
C ASN A 238 -3.33 7.29 -9.90
N CYS A 239 -2.46 6.28 -10.08
CA CYS A 239 -2.07 5.84 -11.40
C CYS A 239 -3.26 5.24 -12.17
N MET A 240 -4.08 4.46 -11.47
CA MET A 240 -5.24 3.83 -12.07
C MET A 240 -6.33 4.83 -12.46
N ASP A 241 -6.58 5.85 -11.64
CA ASP A 241 -7.50 6.95 -11.94
C ASP A 241 -7.04 7.70 -13.21
N SER A 242 -5.73 7.91 -13.36
CA SER A 242 -5.15 8.45 -14.59
C SER A 242 -5.39 7.53 -15.80
N PHE A 243 -5.22 6.22 -15.63
CA PHE A 243 -5.49 5.24 -16.70
C PHE A 243 -6.97 5.21 -17.13
N TYR A 244 -7.91 5.43 -16.21
CA TYR A 244 -9.34 5.50 -16.52
C TYR A 244 -9.85 6.91 -16.88
N VAL A 245 -8.96 7.90 -17.02
CA VAL A 245 -9.35 9.25 -17.40
C VAL A 245 -10.12 9.23 -18.72
N ARG A 246 -11.18 10.03 -18.81
CA ARG A 246 -11.92 10.26 -20.05
C ARG A 246 -11.23 11.37 -20.84
N PHE A 247 -11.34 11.32 -22.16
CA PHE A 247 -10.86 12.38 -23.04
C PHE A 247 -12.04 13.11 -23.69
N ASN A 248 -11.83 14.36 -24.07
CA ASN A 248 -12.77 15.11 -24.90
C ASN A 248 -12.47 14.78 -26.38
N PRO A 249 -13.41 14.24 -27.17
CA PRO A 249 -13.19 13.99 -28.60
C PRO A 249 -12.83 15.25 -29.40
N GLU A 250 -13.24 16.45 -28.95
CA GLU A 250 -12.89 17.73 -29.59
C GLU A 250 -11.46 18.19 -29.25
N ASN A 251 -10.87 17.64 -28.18
CA ASN A 251 -9.49 17.90 -27.77
C ASN A 251 -8.86 16.60 -27.23
N PRO A 252 -8.59 15.62 -28.10
CA PRO A 252 -8.15 14.29 -27.68
C PRO A 252 -6.78 14.32 -26.97
N ASP A 253 -5.94 15.29 -27.31
CA ASP A 253 -4.60 15.47 -26.72
C ASP A 253 -4.64 16.07 -25.31
N GLY A 254 -5.81 16.53 -24.85
CA GLY A 254 -6.02 16.98 -23.48
C GLY A 254 -5.93 15.87 -22.43
N ALA A 255 -5.82 14.59 -22.85
CA ALA A 255 -5.62 13.45 -21.97
C ALA A 255 -4.47 12.56 -22.47
N CYS A 256 -3.77 11.94 -21.52
CA CYS A 256 -2.66 11.01 -21.77
C CYS A 256 -3.07 9.83 -22.65
N ASP A 257 -2.19 9.42 -23.57
CA ASP A 257 -2.38 8.27 -24.46
C ASP A 257 -2.46 6.93 -23.72
N PHE A 258 -1.85 6.85 -22.52
CA PHE A 258 -2.09 5.74 -21.59
C PHE A 258 -3.42 5.91 -20.85
N SER A 259 -4.50 6.03 -21.61
CA SER A 259 -5.88 6.06 -21.13
C SER A 259 -6.65 4.91 -21.76
N ARG A 260 -7.28 4.08 -20.93
CA ARG A 260 -8.20 3.02 -21.38
C ARG A 260 -9.25 3.55 -22.34
N HIS A 261 -9.81 4.74 -22.08
CA HIS A 261 -10.82 5.31 -22.97
C HIS A 261 -10.20 5.69 -24.32
N LYS A 262 -9.05 6.37 -24.36
CA LYS A 262 -8.40 6.72 -25.64
C LYS A 262 -8.00 5.47 -26.43
N ILE A 263 -7.40 4.48 -25.77
CA ILE A 263 -6.96 3.22 -26.38
C ILE A 263 -8.14 2.50 -27.04
N PHE A 264 -9.21 2.24 -26.29
CA PHE A 264 -10.35 1.47 -26.81
C PHE A 264 -11.28 2.26 -27.74
N HIS A 265 -11.14 3.59 -27.79
CA HIS A 265 -11.79 4.42 -28.82
C HIS A 265 -10.88 4.69 -30.03
N GLY A 266 -9.69 4.09 -30.09
CA GLY A 266 -8.77 4.17 -31.24
C GLY A 266 -8.08 5.53 -31.40
N GLN A 267 -8.06 6.35 -30.35
CA GLN A 267 -7.50 7.71 -30.39
C GLN A 267 -6.06 7.78 -29.86
N ALA A 268 -5.63 6.79 -29.08
CA ALA A 268 -4.22 6.60 -28.74
C ALA A 268 -3.67 5.51 -29.68
N VAL A 269 -2.90 5.89 -30.70
CA VAL A 269 -2.38 4.93 -31.70
C VAL A 269 -1.08 4.27 -31.23
N ASN A 270 -0.24 5.00 -30.50
CA ASN A 270 1.06 4.54 -29.98
C ASN A 270 0.95 3.99 -28.55
N TYR A 271 -0.16 3.32 -28.23
CA TYR A 271 -0.41 2.80 -26.89
C TYR A 271 0.39 1.54 -26.57
N ASP A 272 0.87 0.87 -27.60
CA ASP A 272 1.52 -0.42 -27.62
C ASP A 272 3.02 -0.32 -27.27
N THR A 273 3.30 0.21 -26.08
CA THR A 273 4.67 0.30 -25.56
C THR A 273 4.93 -0.76 -24.48
N GLU A 274 6.21 -1.11 -24.33
CA GLU A 274 6.71 -1.97 -23.25
C GLU A 274 6.27 -1.45 -21.88
N ILE A 275 6.49 -0.14 -21.64
CA ILE A 275 6.16 0.54 -20.39
C ILE A 275 4.67 0.45 -20.10
N ASN A 276 3.80 0.63 -21.09
CA ASN A 276 2.35 0.50 -20.89
C ASN A 276 1.96 -0.95 -20.57
N SER A 277 2.53 -1.92 -21.28
CA SER A 277 2.29 -3.34 -20.97
C SER A 277 2.76 -3.70 -19.57
N LEU A 278 3.96 -3.25 -19.18
CA LEU A 278 4.53 -3.51 -17.86
C LEU A 278 3.71 -2.85 -16.75
N LYS A 279 3.30 -1.59 -16.92
CA LYS A 279 2.41 -0.90 -15.97
C LYS A 279 1.11 -1.68 -15.75
N LEU A 280 0.52 -2.26 -16.80
CA LEU A 280 -0.71 -3.04 -16.65
C LEU A 280 -0.50 -4.38 -15.95
N ILE A 281 0.63 -5.07 -16.21
CA ILE A 281 0.98 -6.31 -15.49
C ILE A 281 1.18 -6.03 -14.00
N LEU A 282 1.99 -5.02 -13.67
CA LEU A 282 2.26 -4.66 -12.27
C LEU A 282 0.99 -4.12 -11.59
N TYR A 283 0.11 -3.44 -12.31
CA TYR A 283 -1.18 -3.04 -11.76
C TYR A 283 -2.06 -4.26 -11.43
N LEU A 284 -2.08 -5.28 -12.28
CA LEU A 284 -2.78 -6.54 -12.00
C LEU A 284 -2.20 -7.24 -10.77
N ASP A 285 -0.89 -7.13 -10.55
CA ASP A 285 -0.24 -7.62 -9.32
C ASP A 285 -0.73 -6.87 -8.08
N GLU A 286 -0.79 -5.54 -8.11
CA GLU A 286 -1.39 -4.77 -7.00
C GLU A 286 -2.85 -5.14 -6.77
N LEU A 287 -3.62 -5.31 -7.86
CA LEU A 287 -5.01 -5.75 -7.79
C LEU A 287 -5.14 -7.13 -7.16
N PHE A 288 -4.22 -8.05 -7.45
CA PHE A 288 -4.17 -9.38 -6.83
C PHE A 288 -4.06 -9.25 -5.31
N TYR A 289 -3.11 -8.46 -4.80
CA TYR A 289 -2.94 -8.28 -3.35
C TYR A 289 -4.11 -7.56 -2.70
N MET A 290 -4.70 -6.55 -3.35
CA MET A 290 -5.90 -5.88 -2.86
C MET A 290 -7.08 -6.86 -2.74
N VAL A 291 -7.33 -7.65 -3.78
CA VAL A 291 -8.40 -8.66 -3.79
C VAL A 291 -8.15 -9.74 -2.74
N LEU A 292 -6.91 -10.23 -2.63
CA LEU A 292 -6.52 -11.23 -1.63
C LEU A 292 -6.79 -10.71 -0.20
N SER A 293 -6.38 -9.48 0.07
CA SER A 293 -6.56 -8.82 1.38
C SER A 293 -8.03 -8.55 1.71
N LEU A 294 -8.84 -8.16 0.73
CA LEU A 294 -10.29 -7.99 0.91
C LEU A 294 -11.05 -9.33 1.03
N LYS A 295 -10.57 -10.40 0.38
CA LYS A 295 -11.18 -11.74 0.45
C LYS A 295 -10.96 -12.35 1.82
N ASN A 296 -9.74 -12.19 2.36
CA ASN A 296 -9.31 -12.62 3.68
C ASN A 296 -9.12 -11.39 4.58
N PRO A 297 -10.20 -10.67 4.96
CA PRO A 297 -10.05 -9.62 5.95
C PRO A 297 -9.50 -10.31 7.19
N ILE A 298 -8.31 -9.89 7.61
CA ILE A 298 -7.83 -10.34 8.90
C ILE A 298 -8.89 -9.86 9.92
N ILE A 299 -9.21 -10.75 10.85
CA ILE A 299 -10.31 -10.58 11.77
C ILE A 299 -9.79 -9.69 12.91
N ALA A 300 -10.00 -8.37 12.75
CA ALA A 300 -9.74 -7.39 13.79
C ALA A 300 -10.41 -7.74 15.12
#